data_AF-A0M0Z3-F1
#
_entry.id   AF-A0M0Z3-F1
#
_cell.length_a   1.000
_cell.length_b   1.000
_cell.length_c   1.000
_cell.angle_alpha   90.00
_cell.angle_beta   90.00
_cell.angle_gamma   90.00
#
_symmetry.space_group_name_H-M   'P 1'
#
loop_
_entity.id
_entity.type
_entity.pdbx_description
1 polymer ?
#
loop_
_entity_poly.entity_id
_entity_poly.type
_entity_poly.pdbx_seq_one_letter_code
_entity_poly.pdbx_strand_id
1 'polypeptide(L)'
;MQLNGYIFVLPVIPGLPIYLKEIAKEVKIRNNLGFHTARDTFGATVTLANGVPIETVSKLLGPHKISTTQIYAQVIDSKISSDIDNLKQRLND
;
A
#
# COMPACT_ATOMS: atom_id res chain seq x y z
N MET A 1 -24.45 -19.99 6.55
CA MET A 1 -24.35 -20.01 8.02
C MET A 1 -23.26 -19.03 8.43
N GLN A 2 -23.61 -17.77 8.71
CA GLN A 2 -22.71 -16.76 9.25
C GLN A 2 -22.57 -17.02 10.75
N LEU A 3 -21.36 -17.34 11.21
CA LEU A 3 -21.07 -17.38 12.65
C LEU A 3 -20.76 -15.93 13.09
N ASN A 4 -21.68 -15.32 13.84
CA ASN A 4 -21.46 -14.11 14.63
C ASN A 4 -21.02 -12.83 13.88
N GLY A 5 -21.42 -12.61 12.63
CA GLY A 5 -21.19 -11.34 11.93
C GLY A 5 -19.75 -11.06 11.47
N TYR A 6 -18.83 -11.99 11.67
CA TYR A 6 -17.49 -11.91 11.11
C TYR A 6 -17.49 -12.39 9.65
N ILE A 7 -16.99 -11.55 8.73
CA ILE A 7 -16.82 -11.92 7.31
C ILE A 7 -15.67 -12.92 7.17
N PHE A 8 -14.60 -12.74 7.94
CA PHE A 8 -13.47 -13.66 8.02
C PHE A 8 -13.41 -14.25 9.42
N VAL A 9 -13.73 -15.53 9.56
CA VAL A 9 -13.42 -16.29 10.75
C VAL A 9 -11.97 -16.70 10.64
N LEU A 10 -11.06 -15.83 11.08
CA LEU A 10 -9.67 -16.21 11.22
C LEU A 10 -9.59 -17.17 12.41
N PRO A 11 -9.26 -18.46 12.21
CA PRO A 11 -9.01 -19.32 13.34
C PRO A 11 -7.88 -18.68 14.15
N VAL A 12 -8.01 -18.62 15.47
CA VAL A 12 -7.00 -18.08 16.41
C VAL A 12 -5.79 -19.00 16.41
N ILE A 13 -5.08 -19.04 15.28
CA ILE A 13 -3.90 -19.85 14.99
C ILE A 13 -2.87 -18.89 14.40
N PRO A 14 -1.57 -19.01 14.73
CA PRO A 14 -0.51 -18.25 14.08
C PRO A 14 -0.31 -18.58 12.58
N GLY A 15 -1.27 -19.23 11.92
CA GLY A 15 -1.13 -19.77 10.57
C GLY A 15 -0.87 -18.70 9.52
N LEU A 16 -1.62 -17.60 9.52
CA LEU A 16 -1.46 -16.58 8.47
C LEU A 16 -0.05 -15.95 8.42
N PRO A 17 0.56 -15.52 9.55
CA PRO A 17 1.96 -15.12 9.55
C PRO A 17 2.94 -16.22 9.10
N ILE A 18 2.66 -17.49 9.42
CA ILE A 18 3.50 -18.63 9.00
C ILE A 18 3.43 -18.80 7.47
N TYR A 19 2.23 -18.85 6.90
CA TYR A 19 2.03 -18.97 5.46
C TYR A 19 2.64 -17.79 4.69
N LEU A 20 2.51 -16.56 5.21
CA LEU A 20 3.15 -15.39 4.61
C LEU A 20 4.68 -15.50 4.62
N LYS A 21 5.29 -16.06 5.67
CA LYS A 21 6.74 -16.30 5.72
C LYS A 21 7.18 -17.38 4.75
N GLU A 22 6.39 -18.45 4.59
CA GLU A 22 6.66 -19.51 3.61
C GLU A 22 6.62 -18.94 2.18
N ILE A 23 5.58 -18.19 1.84
CA ILE A 23 5.47 -17.53 0.53
C ILE A 23 6.62 -16.54 0.31
N ALA A 24 6.97 -15.74 1.32
CA ALA A 24 8.11 -14.82 1.23
C ALA A 24 9.41 -15.54 0.91
N LYS A 25 9.63 -16.73 1.50
CA LYS A 25 10.81 -17.56 1.26
C LYS A 25 10.86 -18.07 -0.18
N GLU A 26 9.74 -18.58 -0.70
CA GLU A 26 9.65 -19.09 -2.08
C GLU A 26 9.86 -17.98 -3.12
N VAL A 27 9.28 -16.80 -2.88
CA VAL A 27 9.37 -15.64 -3.79
C VAL A 27 10.65 -14.82 -3.55
N LYS A 28 11.51 -15.24 -2.60
CA LYS A 28 12.78 -14.57 -2.23
C LYS A 28 12.59 -13.11 -1.77
N ILE A 29 11.46 -12.81 -1.15
CA ILE A 29 11.21 -11.50 -0.53
C ILE A 29 11.91 -11.45 0.83
N ARG A 30 12.83 -10.50 0.99
CA ARG A 30 13.61 -10.33 2.23
C ARG A 30 12.87 -9.59 3.34
N ASN A 31 11.82 -8.86 2.98
CA ASN A 31 11.05 -8.05 3.92
C ASN A 31 10.05 -8.94 4.67
N ASN A 32 9.80 -8.62 5.95
CA ASN A 32 8.80 -9.33 6.73
C ASN A 32 7.40 -9.03 6.20
N LEU A 33 6.74 -10.04 5.60
CA LEU A 33 5.37 -9.89 5.10
C LEU A 33 4.36 -9.94 6.25
N GLY A 34 3.46 -8.97 6.27
CA GLY A 34 2.39 -8.87 7.26
C GLY A 34 1.40 -7.76 6.90
N PHE A 35 0.37 -7.61 7.73
CA PHE A 35 -0.70 -6.63 7.47
C PHE A 35 -0.21 -5.19 7.39
N HIS A 36 0.77 -4.80 8.22
CA HIS A 36 1.32 -3.46 8.19
C HIS A 36 2.05 -3.19 6.87
N THR A 37 2.96 -4.08 6.46
CA THR A 37 3.67 -4.01 5.17
C THR A 37 2.72 -4.02 3.98
N ALA A 38 1.65 -4.83 4.03
CA ALA A 38 0.62 -4.84 2.99
C ALA A 38 -0.11 -3.48 2.90
N ARG A 39 -0.47 -2.88 4.04
CA ARG A 39 -1.09 -1.55 4.11
C ARG A 39 -0.16 -0.47 3.55
N ASP A 40 1.11 -0.48 3.92
CA ASP A 40 2.09 0.50 3.44
C ASP A 40 2.34 0.36 1.93
N THR A 41 2.43 -0.89 1.44
CA THR A 41 2.58 -1.17 0.00
C THR A 41 1.35 -0.69 -0.78
N PHE A 42 0.15 -0.88 -0.22
CA PHE A 42 -1.09 -0.38 -0.82
C PHE A 42 -1.11 1.16 -0.90
N GLY A 43 -0.75 1.84 0.19
CA GLY A 43 -0.68 3.30 0.24
C GLY A 43 0.38 3.89 -0.70
N ALA A 44 1.62 3.40 -0.64
CA ALA A 44 2.71 3.98 -1.41
C ALA A 44 2.71 3.53 -2.88
N THR A 45 2.77 2.22 -3.11
CA THR A 45 3.09 1.66 -4.44
C THR A 45 1.84 1.41 -5.26
N VAL A 46 0.81 0.81 -4.66
CA VAL A 46 -0.41 0.46 -5.42
C VAL A 46 -1.23 1.71 -5.75
N THR A 47 -1.31 2.68 -4.83
CA THR A 47 -2.16 3.87 -5.01
C THR A 47 -1.37 5.12 -5.40
N LEU A 48 -0.53 5.67 -4.52
CA LEU A 48 0.16 6.94 -4.76
C LEU A 48 1.07 6.91 -6.00
N ALA A 49 1.91 5.88 -6.15
CA ALA A 49 2.78 5.75 -7.32
C ALA A 49 1.97 5.61 -8.63
N ASN A 50 0.73 5.12 -8.57
CA ASN A 50 -0.20 5.05 -9.69
C ASN A 50 -1.08 6.30 -9.86
N GLY A 51 -0.77 7.41 -9.17
CA GLY A 51 -1.41 8.71 -9.39
C GLY A 51 -2.73 8.90 -8.65
N VAL A 52 -3.05 8.04 -7.68
CA VAL A 52 -4.19 8.28 -6.80
C VAL A 52 -3.86 9.43 -5.83
N PRO A 53 -4.68 10.50 -5.74
CA PRO A 53 -4.42 11.61 -4.84
C PRO A 53 -4.35 11.19 -3.37
N ILE A 54 -3.46 11.80 -2.59
CA ILE A 54 -3.23 11.41 -1.19
C ILE A 54 -4.47 11.57 -0.29
N GLU A 55 -5.36 12.51 -0.61
CA GLU A 55 -6.64 12.69 0.06
C GLU A 55 -7.55 11.47 -0.13
N THR A 56 -7.56 10.92 -1.34
CA THR A 56 -8.30 9.71 -1.70
C THR A 56 -7.70 8.50 -1.00
N VAL A 57 -6.37 8.36 -1.03
CA VAL A 57 -5.66 7.27 -0.34
C VAL A 57 -5.89 7.32 1.17
N SER A 58 -5.88 8.52 1.77
CA SER A 58 -6.17 8.74 3.19
C SER A 58 -7.58 8.30 3.57
N LYS A 59 -8.59 8.61 2.73
CA LYS A 59 -9.97 8.13 2.92
C LYS A 59 -10.07 6.60 2.79
N LEU A 60 -9.36 5.99 1.84
CA LEU A 60 -9.34 4.53 1.63
C LEU A 60 -8.67 3.77 2.79
N LEU A 61 -7.60 4.32 3.36
CA LEU A 61 -6.86 3.71 4.47
C LEU A 61 -7.49 3.96 5.86
N GLY A 62 -8.55 4.77 5.91
CA GLY A 62 -9.26 5.14 7.13
C GLY A 62 -8.56 6.24 7.94
N PRO A 63 -9.28 6.87 8.89
CA PRO A 63 -8.79 8.01 9.66
C PRO A 63 -7.79 7.56 10.75
N HIS A 64 -6.57 7.23 10.37
CA HIS A 64 -5.45 7.06 11.29
C HIS A 64 -4.30 7.98 10.88
N LYS A 65 -4.12 9.01 11.71
CA LYS A 65 -3.02 10.00 11.73
C LYS A 65 -2.40 10.34 10.36
N ILE A 66 -2.72 11.57 9.93
CA ILE A 66 -2.03 12.36 8.90
C ILE A 66 -0.50 12.42 9.14
N SER A 67 -0.01 12.04 10.34
CA SER A 67 1.41 11.85 10.64
C SER A 67 2.12 10.82 9.75
N THR A 68 1.39 9.86 9.16
CA THR A 68 1.93 8.86 8.21
C THR A 68 2.03 9.37 6.77
N THR A 69 1.52 10.58 6.49
CA THR A 69 1.51 11.23 5.17
C THR A 69 2.88 11.81 4.79
N GLN A 70 3.71 12.18 5.77
CA GLN A 70 5.05 12.73 5.50
C GLN A 70 5.99 11.71 4.83
N ILE A 71 5.83 10.42 5.13
CA ILE A 71 6.62 9.35 4.50
C ILE A 71 6.25 9.20 3.01
N TYR A 72 5.00 9.52 2.67
CA TYR A 72 4.52 9.51 1.28
C TYR A 72 4.94 10.74 0.46
N ALA A 73 5.47 11.78 1.10
CA ALA A 73 5.96 12.98 0.40
C ALA A 73 7.04 12.63 -0.63
N GLN A 74 7.97 11.72 -0.31
CA GLN A 74 9.02 11.28 -1.25
C GLN A 74 8.45 10.60 -2.51
N VAL A 75 7.38 9.83 -2.35
CA VAL A 75 6.70 9.15 -3.47
C VAL A 75 5.94 10.19 -4.32
N ILE A 76 5.39 11.23 -3.70
CA ILE A 76 4.74 12.33 -4.41
C ILE A 76 5.77 13.18 -5.16
N ASP A 77 6.91 13.54 -4.57
CA ASP A 77 7.93 14.37 -5.21
C ASP A 77 8.48 13.70 -6.49
N SER A 78 8.76 12.41 -6.41
CA SER A 78 9.19 11.61 -7.58
C SER A 78 8.10 11.50 -8.65
N LYS A 79 6.83 11.38 -8.25
CA LYS A 79 5.68 11.38 -9.16
C LYS A 79 5.52 12.72 -9.88
N ILE A 80 5.59 13.84 -9.15
CA ILE A 80 5.46 15.18 -9.71
C ILE A 80 6.53 15.42 -10.77
N SER A 81 7.79 15.04 -10.48
CA SER A 81 8.87 15.16 -11.47
C SER A 81 8.54 14.40 -12.75
N SER A 82 8.08 13.15 -12.62
CA SER A 82 7.69 12.33 -13.78
C SER A 82 6.52 12.94 -14.56
N ASP A 83 5.53 13.48 -13.87
CA ASP A 83 4.34 14.07 -14.50
C ASP A 83 4.70 15.37 -15.25
N ILE A 84 5.62 16.19 -14.71
CA ILE A 84 6.13 17.39 -15.38
C ILE A 84 6.96 17.03 -16.62
N ASP A 85 7.79 15.99 -16.54
CA ASP A 85 8.58 15.57 -17.70
C ASP A 85 7.69 14.98 -18.81
N ASN A 86 6.67 14.20 -18.45
CA ASN A 86 5.64 13.74 -19.38
C ASN A 86 4.86 14.92 -20.00
N LEU A 87 4.55 15.95 -19.22
CA LEU A 87 3.88 17.15 -19.72
C LEU A 87 4.76 17.90 -20.72
N LYS A 88 6.06 18.07 -20.44
CA LYS A 88 7.01 18.69 -21.37
C LYS A 88 7.11 17.94 -22.70
N GLN A 89 7.10 16.60 -22.67
CA GLN A 89 7.09 15.81 -23.90
C GLN A 89 5.83 16.10 -24.73
N ARG A 90 4.65 16.08 -24.11
CA ARG A 90 3.37 16.31 -24.80
C ARG A 90 3.20 17.74 -25.33
N LEU A 91 3.92 18.71 -24.78
CA LEU A 91 3.89 20.12 -25.21
C LEU A 91 4.95 20.46 -26.26
N ASN A 92 5.94 19.57 -26.45
CA ASN A 92 6.99 19.73 -27.47
C ASN A 92 6.67 18.97 -28.78
N ASP A 93 5.49 18.33 -28.85
CA ASP A 93 4.85 17.80 -30.06
C ASP A 93 3.81 18.80 -30.59
#